data_AF-A0A1J4JQV0-F1
#
_entry.id   AF-A0A1J4JQV0-F1
#
_cell.length_a   1.000
_cell.length_b   1.000
_cell.length_c   1.000
_cell.angle_alpha   90.00
_cell.angle_beta   90.00
_cell.angle_gamma   90.00
#
_symmetry.space_group_name_H-M   'P 1'
#
loop_
_entity.id
_entity.type
_entity.pdbx_description
1 polymer ?
#
loop_
_entity_poly.entity_id
_entity_poly.type
_entity_poly.pdbx_seq_one_letter_code
_entity_poly.pdbx_strand_id
1 'polypeptide(L)'
;MLQHSQHLDKTYGTGPHTISFPRIRPATGTPLSENPPHTVGDEDFKKLVAVTRCAVPYTGMIISTREGQKMRSELLKLGISQLSAASSTEVGSYNAEGKKTDGSKGQFSLFDHRPLDVVVRGLMEEGYVPSWCTACYRLGRTGEAFMKWAKSGEIHNMCHPNAIQTLAEYLIDYASPETQKVGWDLISKEIQKITDPARRKQTLQRIDRIKKGERDLYF
;
A
#
# COMPACT_ATOMS: atom_id res chain seq x y z
N MET A 1 10.99 14.27 -12.85
CA MET A 1 10.11 13.82 -11.74
C MET A 1 10.34 14.65 -10.47
N LEU A 2 11.51 14.63 -9.84
CA LEU A 2 11.74 15.38 -8.58
C LEU A 2 11.58 16.90 -8.73
N GLN A 3 12.11 17.50 -9.80
CA GLN A 3 11.88 18.92 -10.10
C GLN A 3 10.39 19.26 -10.28
N HIS A 4 9.60 18.35 -10.85
CA HIS A 4 8.17 18.54 -10.99
C HIS A 4 7.48 18.51 -9.62
N SER A 5 7.84 17.56 -8.75
CA SER A 5 7.36 17.54 -7.35
C SER A 5 7.67 18.85 -6.63
N GLN A 6 8.90 19.34 -6.76
CA GLN A 6 9.32 20.61 -6.17
C GLN A 6 8.55 21.81 -6.75
N HIS A 7 8.31 21.83 -8.07
CA HIS A 7 7.53 22.88 -8.71
C HIS A 7 6.11 22.93 -8.16
N LEU A 8 5.43 21.78 -8.03
CA LEU A 8 4.08 21.71 -7.47
C LEU A 8 4.03 22.21 -6.02
N ASP A 9 4.98 21.77 -5.18
CA ASP A 9 5.07 22.21 -3.78
C ASP A 9 5.29 23.72 -3.67
N LYS A 10 6.18 24.30 -4.50
CA LYS A 10 6.45 25.75 -4.51
C LYS A 10 5.31 26.59 -5.08
N THR A 11 4.57 26.07 -6.06
CA THR A 11 3.58 26.84 -6.83
C THR A 11 2.19 26.74 -6.22
N TYR A 12 1.85 25.58 -5.67
CA TYR A 12 0.51 25.27 -5.18
C TYR A 12 0.47 24.87 -3.69
N GLY A 13 1.58 25.04 -2.96
CA GLY A 13 1.68 24.75 -1.52
C GLY A 13 1.72 23.26 -1.17
N THR A 14 1.61 22.37 -2.16
CA THR A 14 1.65 20.92 -1.98
C THR A 14 2.28 20.22 -3.17
N GLY A 15 3.22 19.30 -2.88
CA GLY A 15 3.71 18.32 -3.85
C GLY A 15 2.68 17.23 -4.19
N PRO A 16 3.06 16.26 -5.04
CA PRO A 16 2.22 15.11 -5.35
C PRO A 16 2.02 14.23 -4.11
N HIS A 17 0.80 13.71 -3.95
CA HIS A 17 0.46 12.79 -2.87
C HIS A 17 1.16 11.43 -3.02
N THR A 18 1.31 10.96 -4.26
CA THR A 18 2.00 9.71 -4.57
C THR A 18 2.87 9.82 -5.82
N ILE A 19 3.90 8.97 -5.90
CA ILE A 19 4.67 8.68 -7.11
C ILE A 19 4.62 7.17 -7.35
N SER A 20 4.33 6.78 -8.59
CA SER A 20 4.27 5.37 -9.01
C SER A 20 5.53 4.97 -9.75
N PHE A 21 5.94 3.71 -9.58
CA PHE A 21 7.16 3.16 -10.19
C PHE A 21 6.86 1.98 -11.13
N PRO A 22 6.02 2.13 -12.17
CA PRO A 22 5.79 1.03 -13.11
C PRO A 22 6.99 0.83 -14.04
N ARG A 23 7.66 -0.32 -13.96
CA ARG A 23 8.55 -0.75 -15.04
C ARG A 23 7.74 -1.24 -16.24
N ILE A 24 8.30 -1.05 -17.43
CA ILE A 24 7.69 -1.57 -18.67
C ILE A 24 7.58 -3.09 -18.54
N ARG A 25 6.41 -3.62 -18.88
CA ARG A 25 6.11 -5.05 -18.91
C ARG A 25 5.54 -5.41 -20.27
N PRO A 26 5.75 -6.65 -20.73
CA PRO A 26 5.13 -7.14 -21.96
C PRO A 26 3.63 -6.86 -21.98
N ALA A 27 3.14 -6.48 -23.15
CA ALA A 27 1.73 -6.26 -23.43
C ALA A 27 1.44 -6.68 -24.88
N THR A 28 0.31 -7.37 -25.08
CA THR A 28 -0.11 -7.86 -26.40
C THR A 28 -0.25 -6.71 -27.39
N GLY A 29 0.24 -6.90 -28.62
CA GLY A 29 0.20 -5.88 -29.65
C GLY A 29 1.16 -4.70 -29.43
N THR A 30 2.11 -4.81 -28.49
CA THR A 30 3.09 -3.76 -28.18
C THR A 30 4.54 -4.28 -28.30
N PRO A 31 5.12 -4.36 -29.51
CA PRO A 31 6.48 -4.92 -29.71
C PRO A 31 7.58 -4.20 -28.90
N LEU A 32 7.45 -2.89 -28.72
CA LEU A 32 8.40 -2.09 -27.90
C LEU A 32 8.42 -2.52 -26.42
N SER A 33 7.36 -3.18 -25.93
CA SER A 33 7.30 -3.68 -24.56
C SER A 33 8.11 -4.96 -24.34
N GLU A 34 8.42 -5.70 -25.41
CA GLU A 34 9.20 -6.94 -25.37
C GLU A 34 10.69 -6.66 -25.22
N ASN A 35 11.18 -5.60 -25.87
CA ASN A 35 12.56 -5.14 -25.74
C ASN A 35 12.63 -3.60 -25.65
N PRO A 36 12.37 -3.02 -24.47
CA PRO A 36 12.43 -1.58 -24.29
C PRO A 36 13.84 -1.03 -24.51
N PRO A 37 14.02 0.09 -25.22
CA PRO A 37 15.36 0.63 -25.51
C PRO A 37 16.14 1.08 -24.27
N HIS A 38 15.43 1.38 -23.18
CA HIS A 38 16.00 1.82 -21.91
C HIS A 38 15.40 1.02 -20.75
N THR A 39 15.77 -0.26 -20.67
CA THR A 39 15.39 -1.11 -19.54
C THR A 39 16.06 -0.63 -18.26
N VAL A 40 15.32 -0.69 -17.15
CA VAL A 40 15.83 -0.35 -15.81
C VAL A 40 16.10 -1.65 -15.07
N GLY A 41 17.39 -1.93 -14.86
CA GLY A 41 17.84 -3.09 -14.10
C GLY A 41 17.42 -3.03 -12.62
N ASP A 42 17.45 -4.17 -11.95
CA ASP A 42 16.96 -4.33 -10.58
C ASP A 42 17.70 -3.44 -9.56
N GLU A 43 19.03 -3.31 -9.67
CA GLU A 43 19.81 -2.44 -8.77
C GLU A 43 19.53 -0.95 -9.00
N ASP A 44 19.43 -0.52 -10.26
CA ASP A 44 19.06 0.87 -10.58
C ASP A 44 17.63 1.18 -10.14
N PHE A 45 16.73 0.21 -10.22
CA PHE A 45 15.36 0.37 -9.76
C PHE A 45 15.28 0.54 -8.24
N LYS A 46 16.00 -0.29 -7.49
CA LYS A 46 16.14 -0.15 -6.03
C LYS A 46 16.74 1.20 -5.63
N LYS A 47 17.82 1.60 -6.30
CA LYS A 47 18.46 2.91 -6.10
C LYS A 47 17.49 4.06 -6.38
N LEU A 48 16.73 4.00 -7.47
CA LEU A 48 15.73 5.01 -7.82
C LEU A 48 14.67 5.17 -6.72
N VAL A 49 14.14 4.06 -6.20
CA VAL A 49 13.15 4.06 -5.11
C VAL A 49 13.78 4.66 -3.84
N ALA A 50 14.95 4.19 -3.42
CA ALA A 50 15.63 4.70 -2.23
C ALA A 50 15.93 6.20 -2.31
N VAL A 51 16.50 6.67 -3.43
CA VAL A 51 16.79 8.09 -3.66
C VAL A 51 15.51 8.93 -3.65
N THR A 52 14.43 8.43 -4.25
CA THR A 52 13.15 9.16 -4.25
C THR A 52 12.56 9.25 -2.85
N ARG A 53 12.60 8.18 -2.05
CA ARG A 53 12.16 8.20 -0.64
C ARG A 53 12.93 9.25 0.16
N CYS A 54 14.23 9.38 -0.05
CA CYS A 54 15.03 10.42 0.62
C CYS A 54 14.70 11.83 0.12
N ALA A 55 14.45 12.00 -1.17
CA ALA A 55 14.24 13.32 -1.78
C ALA A 55 12.85 13.91 -1.49
N VAL A 56 11.81 13.08 -1.40
CA VAL A 56 10.40 13.49 -1.17
C VAL A 56 9.76 12.63 -0.07
N PRO A 57 10.21 12.77 1.19
CA PRO A 57 9.94 11.79 2.26
C PRO A 57 8.46 11.66 2.65
N TYR A 58 7.64 12.68 2.38
CA TYR A 58 6.21 12.68 2.70
C TYR A 58 5.32 12.22 1.55
N THR A 59 5.88 12.06 0.34
CA THR A 59 5.14 11.54 -0.81
C THR A 59 5.04 10.03 -0.70
N GLY A 60 3.83 9.49 -0.89
CA GLY A 60 3.60 8.06 -0.96
C GLY A 60 4.26 7.45 -2.20
N MET A 61 4.65 6.19 -2.13
CA MET A 61 5.30 5.50 -3.25
C MET A 61 4.57 4.21 -3.54
N ILE A 62 4.14 4.05 -4.80
CA ILE A 62 3.29 2.94 -5.23
C ILE A 62 4.10 1.95 -6.06
N ILE A 63 4.01 0.67 -5.69
CA ILE A 63 4.44 -0.46 -6.52
C ILE A 63 3.23 -1.31 -6.92
N SER A 64 3.21 -1.83 -8.14
CA SER A 64 2.12 -2.69 -8.61
C SER A 64 2.57 -4.15 -8.74
N THR A 65 1.61 -5.02 -9.09
CA THR A 65 1.84 -6.42 -9.49
C THR A 65 2.62 -6.58 -10.79
N ARG A 66 3.13 -5.48 -11.37
CA ARG A 66 4.19 -5.52 -12.40
C ARG A 66 5.48 -6.11 -11.84
N GLU A 67 5.73 -6.05 -10.55
CA GLU A 67 6.93 -6.64 -9.95
C GLU A 67 6.63 -7.96 -9.24
N GLY A 68 7.61 -8.87 -9.23
CA GLY A 68 7.49 -10.14 -8.52
C GLY A 68 7.66 -9.99 -7.01
N GLN A 69 7.24 -11.03 -6.26
CA GLN A 69 7.27 -11.05 -4.80
C GLN A 69 8.62 -10.58 -4.22
N LYS A 70 9.74 -11.15 -4.69
CA LYS A 70 11.08 -10.82 -4.18
C LYS A 70 11.40 -9.33 -4.31
N MET A 71 11.23 -8.77 -5.51
CA MET A 71 11.48 -7.35 -5.77
C MET A 71 10.55 -6.48 -4.92
N ARG A 72 9.28 -6.84 -4.80
CA ARG A 72 8.31 -6.10 -3.98
C ARG A 72 8.71 -6.06 -2.51
N SER A 73 9.13 -7.20 -1.94
CA SER A 73 9.63 -7.27 -0.55
C SER A 73 10.92 -6.46 -0.36
N GLU A 74 11.82 -6.44 -1.34
CA GLU A 74 13.03 -5.59 -1.31
C GLU A 74 12.67 -4.10 -1.34
N LEU A 75 11.74 -3.68 -2.21
CA LEU A 75 11.34 -2.27 -2.36
C LEU A 75 10.53 -1.73 -1.18
N LEU A 76 9.77 -2.59 -0.48
CA LEU A 76 9.11 -2.22 0.78
C LEU A 76 10.12 -1.71 1.82
N LYS A 77 11.29 -2.35 1.92
CA LYS A 77 12.36 -1.93 2.83
C LYS A 77 13.00 -0.60 2.44
N LEU A 78 12.89 -0.21 1.17
CA LEU A 78 13.54 0.99 0.61
C LEU A 78 12.61 2.21 0.56
N GLY A 79 11.31 2.05 0.79
CA GLY A 79 10.40 3.18 0.92
C GLY A 79 9.07 3.06 0.18
N ILE A 80 8.70 1.91 -0.37
CA ILE A 80 7.32 1.74 -0.88
C ILE A 80 6.34 1.85 0.29
N SER A 81 5.25 2.61 0.09
CA SER A 81 4.21 2.82 1.11
C SER A 81 2.84 2.28 0.68
N GLN A 82 2.67 1.97 -0.60
CA GLN A 82 1.43 1.44 -1.16
C GLN A 82 1.74 0.36 -2.18
N LEU A 83 0.95 -0.71 -2.17
CA LEU A 83 1.07 -1.79 -3.13
C LEU A 83 -0.29 -2.32 -3.58
N SER A 84 -0.42 -2.70 -4.84
CA SER A 84 -1.61 -3.42 -5.32
C SER A 84 -1.50 -4.91 -5.00
N ALA A 85 -2.59 -5.60 -4.68
CA ALA A 85 -2.60 -7.04 -4.41
C ALA A 85 -3.78 -7.70 -5.11
N ALA A 86 -3.64 -8.98 -5.47
CA ALA A 86 -4.64 -9.74 -6.23
C ALA A 86 -5.19 -8.99 -7.45
N SER A 87 -4.31 -8.25 -8.14
CA SER A 87 -4.73 -7.40 -9.25
C SER A 87 -5.03 -8.23 -10.48
N SER A 88 -6.03 -7.79 -11.25
CA SER A 88 -6.25 -8.19 -12.62
C SER A 88 -6.22 -6.97 -13.53
N THR A 89 -5.62 -7.14 -14.70
CA THR A 89 -5.36 -6.08 -15.70
C THR A 89 -6.28 -6.19 -16.92
N GLU A 90 -7.21 -7.14 -16.90
CA GLU A 90 -8.21 -7.35 -17.93
C GLU A 90 -9.57 -6.76 -17.56
N VAL A 91 -10.32 -6.35 -18.59
CA VAL A 91 -11.67 -5.79 -18.39
C VAL A 91 -12.63 -6.92 -18.00
N GLY A 92 -13.31 -6.77 -16.85
CA GLY A 92 -14.34 -7.70 -16.38
C GLY A 92 -13.82 -8.96 -15.66
N SER A 93 -12.52 -9.11 -15.48
CA SER A 93 -11.90 -10.33 -14.93
C SER A 93 -12.14 -10.60 -13.44
N TYR A 94 -12.68 -9.62 -12.70
CA TYR A 94 -13.06 -9.83 -11.30
C TYR A 94 -14.46 -10.45 -11.15
N ASN A 95 -15.20 -10.64 -12.25
CA ASN A 95 -16.53 -11.22 -12.20
C ASN A 95 -16.49 -12.70 -11.76
N ALA A 96 -17.35 -13.05 -10.80
CA ALA A 96 -17.44 -14.38 -10.20
C ALA A 96 -17.82 -15.51 -11.19
N GLU A 97 -18.39 -15.15 -12.35
CA GLU A 97 -18.82 -16.09 -13.42
C GLU A 97 -17.66 -16.63 -14.27
N GLY A 98 -16.41 -16.29 -13.94
CA GLY A 98 -15.28 -17.19 -14.16
C GLY A 98 -15.02 -17.64 -15.59
N LYS A 99 -14.90 -16.70 -16.54
CA LYS A 99 -13.98 -16.97 -17.65
C LYS A 99 -12.58 -16.69 -17.14
N LYS A 100 -11.83 -17.75 -16.81
CA LYS A 100 -10.37 -17.65 -16.65
C LYS A 100 -9.84 -16.99 -17.92
N THR A 101 -9.38 -15.77 -17.78
CA THR A 101 -8.74 -15.04 -18.84
C THR A 101 -7.35 -15.64 -19.05
N ASP A 102 -6.92 -15.79 -20.29
CA ASP A 102 -5.56 -16.27 -20.60
C ASP A 102 -4.48 -15.19 -20.35
N GLY A 103 -4.88 -13.99 -19.90
CA GLY A 103 -3.98 -12.87 -19.63
C GLY A 103 -3.59 -12.10 -20.89
N SER A 104 -4.04 -12.54 -22.08
CA SER A 104 -3.63 -12.00 -23.37
C SER A 104 -4.24 -10.62 -23.66
N LYS A 105 -5.29 -10.22 -22.93
CA LYS A 105 -5.98 -8.93 -23.14
C LYS A 105 -5.69 -7.91 -22.05
N GLY A 106 -4.77 -8.22 -21.14
CA GLY A 106 -4.38 -7.32 -20.06
C GLY A 106 -3.67 -6.07 -20.60
N GLN A 107 -3.85 -4.93 -19.93
CA GLN A 107 -3.04 -3.72 -20.21
C GLN A 107 -1.53 -4.01 -20.09
N PHE A 108 -1.16 -4.97 -19.24
CA PHE A 108 0.19 -5.48 -19.06
C PHE A 108 0.13 -6.88 -18.45
N SER A 109 1.17 -7.67 -18.68
CA SER A 109 1.36 -8.95 -18.00
C SER A 109 1.68 -8.74 -16.52
N LEU A 110 0.89 -9.39 -15.67
CA LEU A 110 1.16 -9.49 -14.24
C LEU A 110 2.43 -10.31 -13.99
N PHE A 111 3.14 -9.97 -12.92
CA PHE A 111 4.27 -10.75 -12.42
C PHE A 111 3.90 -11.42 -11.09
N ASP A 112 3.15 -10.71 -10.24
CA ASP A 112 2.65 -11.25 -8.98
C ASP A 112 1.17 -11.56 -9.07
N HIS A 113 0.87 -12.86 -9.07
CA HIS A 113 -0.47 -13.43 -9.19
C HIS A 113 -1.03 -13.94 -7.85
N ARG A 114 -0.32 -13.70 -6.74
CA ARG A 114 -0.73 -14.23 -5.43
C ARG A 114 -2.10 -13.68 -5.03
N PRO A 115 -2.97 -14.51 -4.45
CA PRO A 115 -4.25 -14.05 -3.92
C PRO A 115 -4.04 -13.09 -2.75
N LEU A 116 -5.06 -12.28 -2.45
CA LEU A 116 -4.96 -11.20 -1.47
C LEU A 116 -4.54 -11.73 -0.09
N ASP A 117 -5.16 -12.82 0.36
CA ASP A 117 -4.87 -13.45 1.66
C ASP A 117 -3.39 -13.86 1.80
N VAL A 118 -2.78 -14.40 0.73
CA VAL A 118 -1.36 -14.78 0.72
C VAL A 118 -0.44 -13.56 0.76
N VAL A 119 -0.78 -12.50 0.02
CA VAL A 119 0.01 -11.26 0.06
C VAL A 119 -0.07 -10.62 1.45
N VAL A 120 -1.28 -10.51 2.01
CA VAL A 120 -1.52 -9.90 3.32
C VAL A 120 -0.80 -10.69 4.43
N ARG A 121 -0.92 -12.02 4.42
CA ARG A 121 -0.20 -12.88 5.37
C ARG A 121 1.32 -12.69 5.27
N GLY A 122 1.87 -12.74 4.06
CA GLY A 122 3.32 -12.56 3.85
C GLY A 122 3.83 -11.21 4.36
N LEU A 123 3.07 -10.12 4.18
CA LEU A 123 3.42 -8.82 4.74
C LEU A 123 3.49 -8.85 6.27
N MET A 124 2.51 -9.50 6.92
CA MET A 124 2.47 -9.60 8.38
C MET A 124 3.60 -10.49 8.93
N GLU A 125 3.95 -11.57 8.24
CA GLU A 125 5.09 -12.43 8.57
C GLU A 125 6.43 -11.68 8.45
N GLU A 126 6.55 -10.76 7.48
CA GLU A 126 7.70 -9.86 7.34
C GLU A 126 7.68 -8.69 8.35
N GLY A 127 6.65 -8.56 9.19
CA GLY A 127 6.54 -7.54 10.23
C GLY A 127 5.92 -6.20 9.78
N TYR A 128 5.34 -6.14 8.57
CA TYR A 128 4.58 -4.98 8.12
C TYR A 128 3.13 -5.05 8.62
N VAL A 129 2.46 -3.88 8.70
CA VAL A 129 1.05 -3.77 9.05
C VAL A 129 0.25 -3.38 7.80
N PRO A 130 -0.44 -4.33 7.14
CA PRO A 130 -1.34 -4.01 6.04
C PRO A 130 -2.47 -3.08 6.50
N SER A 131 -2.88 -2.16 5.62
CA SER A 131 -3.89 -1.16 5.95
C SER A 131 -4.79 -0.86 4.75
N TRP A 132 -6.07 -0.65 5.06
CA TRP A 132 -7.10 -0.14 4.14
C TRP A 132 -7.61 1.23 4.60
N CYS A 133 -6.77 2.02 5.27
CA CYS A 133 -7.15 3.30 5.85
C CYS A 133 -7.58 4.31 4.77
N THR A 134 -8.76 4.88 4.97
CA THR A 134 -9.30 5.99 4.16
C THR A 134 -9.65 7.22 5.02
N ALA A 135 -9.16 7.27 6.26
CA ALA A 135 -9.48 8.30 7.24
C ALA A 135 -9.19 9.74 6.76
N CYS A 136 -8.05 9.93 6.07
CA CYS A 136 -7.68 11.24 5.55
C CYS A 136 -8.71 11.78 4.56
N TYR A 137 -9.30 10.91 3.73
CA TYR A 137 -10.37 11.28 2.82
C TYR A 137 -11.62 11.71 3.59
N ARG A 138 -12.06 10.90 4.56
CA ARG A 138 -13.27 11.17 5.35
C ARG A 138 -13.19 12.44 6.18
N LEU A 139 -12.00 12.77 6.66
CA LEU A 139 -11.74 13.93 7.52
C LEU A 139 -11.30 15.18 6.74
N GLY A 140 -11.34 15.15 5.40
CA GLY A 140 -10.92 16.28 4.57
C GLY A 140 -9.43 16.63 4.69
N ARG A 141 -8.59 15.69 5.13
CA ARG A 141 -7.13 15.85 5.19
C ARG A 141 -6.55 15.61 3.80
N THR A 142 -6.72 16.57 2.89
CA THR A 142 -6.24 16.53 1.50
C THR A 142 -5.31 17.71 1.21
N GLY A 143 -4.45 17.59 0.19
CA GLY A 143 -3.52 18.65 -0.23
C GLY A 143 -2.65 19.17 0.93
N GLU A 144 -2.64 20.49 1.12
CA GLU A 144 -1.90 21.14 2.20
C GLU A 144 -2.28 20.64 3.60
N ALA A 145 -3.56 20.33 3.83
CA ALA A 145 -4.02 19.86 5.14
C ALA A 145 -3.37 18.51 5.49
N PHE A 146 -3.26 17.61 4.51
CA PHE A 146 -2.49 16.37 4.68
C PHE A 146 -1.01 16.66 4.95
N MET A 147 -0.39 17.53 4.15
CA MET A 147 1.04 17.81 4.27
C MET A 147 1.41 18.44 5.62
N LYS A 148 0.52 19.25 6.22
CA LYS A 148 0.72 19.78 7.59
C LYS A 148 0.84 18.65 8.62
N TRP A 149 -0.02 17.64 8.54
CA TRP A 149 0.06 16.46 9.41
C TRP A 149 1.25 15.57 9.10
N ALA A 150 1.55 15.34 7.82
CA ALA A 150 2.69 14.52 7.42
C ALA A 150 4.02 15.13 7.90
N LYS A 151 4.17 16.45 7.75
CA LYS A 151 5.38 17.20 8.13
C LYS A 151 5.49 17.44 9.64
N SER A 152 4.42 17.32 10.42
CA SER A 152 4.47 17.54 11.88
C SER A 152 5.14 16.42 12.67
N GLY A 153 5.35 15.25 12.06
CA GLY A 153 5.87 14.06 12.75
C GLY A 153 4.81 13.30 13.55
N GLU A 154 3.64 13.89 13.81
CA GLU A 154 2.55 13.29 14.59
C GLU A 154 1.69 12.30 13.80
N ILE A 155 1.95 12.14 12.50
CA ILE A 155 1.13 11.29 11.62
C ILE A 155 1.05 9.83 12.10
N HIS A 156 2.09 9.32 12.77
CA HIS A 156 2.13 7.97 13.31
C HIS A 156 1.05 7.73 14.39
N ASN A 157 0.69 8.76 15.16
CA ASN A 157 -0.38 8.72 16.18
C ASN A 157 -1.79 8.65 15.58
N MET A 158 -1.92 8.71 14.26
CA MET A 158 -3.19 8.54 13.54
C MET A 158 -3.12 7.34 12.59
N CYS A 159 -2.08 7.27 11.76
CA CYS A 159 -1.93 6.24 10.74
C CYS A 159 -1.76 4.85 11.32
N HIS A 160 -0.92 4.67 12.34
CA HIS A 160 -0.68 3.35 12.93
C HIS A 160 -1.92 2.77 13.63
N PRO A 161 -2.63 3.54 14.48
CA PRO A 161 -3.93 3.12 15.00
C PRO A 161 -4.98 2.80 13.93
N ASN A 162 -5.06 3.61 12.87
CA ASN A 162 -6.00 3.36 11.77
C ASN A 162 -5.61 2.08 10.98
N ALA A 163 -4.32 1.83 10.78
CA ALA A 163 -3.84 0.60 10.16
C ALA A 163 -4.29 -0.63 10.94
N ILE A 164 -4.08 -0.64 12.26
CA ILE A 164 -4.49 -1.73 13.16
C ILE A 164 -6.01 -1.97 13.09
N GLN A 165 -6.83 -0.92 13.10
CA GLN A 165 -8.29 -1.05 13.02
C GLN A 165 -8.74 -1.65 11.69
N THR A 166 -8.23 -1.12 10.57
CA THR A 166 -8.59 -1.66 9.24
C THR A 166 -8.07 -3.07 9.01
N LEU A 167 -6.93 -3.42 9.62
CA LEU A 167 -6.45 -4.80 9.62
C LEU A 167 -7.40 -5.69 10.41
N ALA A 168 -7.86 -5.27 11.60
CA ALA A 168 -8.83 -6.04 12.39
C ALA A 168 -10.14 -6.30 11.61
N GLU A 169 -10.64 -5.31 10.87
CA GLU A 169 -11.80 -5.48 9.98
C GLU A 169 -11.51 -6.54 8.90
N TYR A 170 -10.37 -6.42 8.21
CA TYR A 170 -9.97 -7.39 7.20
C TYR A 170 -9.87 -8.82 7.74
N LEU A 171 -9.29 -8.98 8.95
CA LEU A 171 -9.13 -10.29 9.58
C LEU A 171 -10.49 -10.95 9.87
N ILE A 172 -11.48 -10.17 10.29
CA ILE A 172 -12.82 -10.68 10.61
C ILE A 172 -13.60 -10.99 9.33
N ASP A 173 -13.54 -10.10 8.34
CA ASP A 173 -14.45 -10.14 7.20
C ASP A 173 -13.96 -11.02 6.06
N TYR A 174 -12.64 -11.17 5.89
CA TYR A 174 -12.08 -11.74 4.66
C TYR A 174 -10.94 -12.75 4.85
N ALA A 175 -10.21 -12.70 5.97
CA ALA A 175 -9.00 -13.50 6.13
C ALA A 175 -9.28 -14.99 6.37
N SER A 176 -8.40 -15.84 5.84
CA SER A 176 -8.39 -17.27 6.18
C SER A 176 -8.01 -17.49 7.66
N PRO A 177 -8.35 -18.65 8.28
CA PRO A 177 -7.98 -18.93 9.67
C PRO A 177 -6.47 -18.83 9.96
N GLU A 178 -5.63 -19.20 8.99
CA GLU A 178 -4.17 -19.08 9.07
C GLU A 178 -3.74 -17.62 9.13
N THR A 179 -4.31 -16.78 8.25
CA THR A 179 -4.04 -15.34 8.19
C THR A 179 -4.58 -14.62 9.42
N GLN A 180 -5.74 -15.03 9.94
CA GLN A 180 -6.29 -14.53 11.21
C GLN A 180 -5.31 -14.74 12.36
N LYS A 181 -4.73 -15.94 12.50
CA LYS A 181 -3.77 -16.24 13.57
C LYS A 181 -2.58 -15.28 13.52
N VAL A 182 -1.93 -15.18 12.36
CA VAL A 182 -0.78 -14.27 12.17
C VAL A 182 -1.16 -12.82 12.44
N GLY A 183 -2.31 -12.38 11.93
CA GLY A 183 -2.76 -10.99 12.05
C GLY A 183 -3.12 -10.58 13.48
N TRP A 184 -3.80 -11.43 14.25
CA TRP A 184 -4.11 -11.13 15.64
C TRP A 184 -2.86 -11.11 16.52
N ASP A 185 -1.92 -12.03 16.27
CA ASP A 185 -0.61 -12.03 16.94
C ASP A 185 0.17 -10.74 16.64
N LEU A 186 0.16 -10.28 15.37
CA LEU A 186 0.77 -9.00 14.98
C LEU A 186 0.08 -7.81 15.67
N ILE A 187 -1.25 -7.71 15.60
CA ILE A 187 -2.02 -6.63 16.23
C ILE A 187 -1.70 -6.52 17.72
N SER A 188 -1.61 -7.65 18.43
CA SER A 188 -1.30 -7.65 19.87
C SER A 188 0.04 -6.98 20.19
N LYS A 189 1.04 -7.16 19.32
CA LYS A 189 2.38 -6.57 19.43
C LYS A 189 2.38 -5.10 19.00
N GLU A 190 1.73 -4.78 17.88
CA GLU A 190 1.73 -3.45 17.29
C GLU A 190 0.97 -2.41 18.13
N ILE A 191 -0.07 -2.82 18.84
CA ILE A 191 -0.78 -1.93 19.79
C ILE A 191 0.16 -1.41 20.88
N GLN A 192 1.12 -2.23 21.33
CA GLN A 192 2.07 -1.82 22.36
C GLN A 192 3.05 -0.74 21.88
N LYS A 193 3.19 -0.57 20.55
CA LYS A 193 4.02 0.47 19.94
C LYS A 193 3.32 1.83 19.81
N ILE A 194 2.02 1.92 20.07
CA ILE A 194 1.30 3.21 20.11
C ILE A 194 1.74 3.97 21.36
N THR A 195 2.58 4.99 21.22
CA THR A 195 3.22 5.73 22.32
C THR A 195 2.23 6.56 23.14
N ASP A 196 1.22 7.16 22.51
CA ASP A 196 0.14 7.89 23.18
C ASP A 196 -0.80 6.92 23.94
N PRO A 197 -0.87 6.97 25.29
CA PRO A 197 -1.72 6.08 26.08
C PRO A 197 -3.22 6.28 25.83
N ALA A 198 -3.66 7.51 25.58
CA ALA A 198 -5.06 7.81 25.28
C ALA A 198 -5.44 7.21 23.92
N ARG A 199 -4.56 7.37 22.91
CA ARG A 199 -4.75 6.79 21.59
C ARG A 199 -4.74 5.26 21.64
N ARG A 200 -3.83 4.66 22.41
CA ARG A 200 -3.77 3.20 22.60
C ARG A 200 -5.07 2.67 23.21
N LYS A 201 -5.57 3.32 24.27
CA LYS A 201 -6.85 2.96 24.90
C LYS A 201 -8.03 3.06 23.93
N GLN A 202 -8.11 4.15 23.17
CA GLN A 202 -9.16 4.32 22.15
C GLN A 202 -9.08 3.25 21.06
N THR A 203 -7.87 2.89 20.63
CA THR A 203 -7.66 1.86 19.61
C THR A 203 -8.17 0.51 20.09
N LEU A 204 -7.84 0.12 21.32
CA LEU A 204 -8.34 -1.12 21.95
C LEU A 204 -9.88 -1.14 22.02
N GLN A 205 -10.49 -0.06 22.50
CA GLN A 205 -11.96 0.06 22.57
C GLN A 205 -12.62 -0.07 21.20
N ARG A 206 -12.01 0.49 20.15
CA ARG A 206 -12.53 0.40 18.79
C ARG A 206 -12.35 -0.99 18.19
N ILE A 207 -11.27 -1.70 18.49
CA ILE A 207 -11.13 -3.12 18.11
C ILE A 207 -12.23 -3.96 18.76
N ASP A 208 -12.58 -3.71 20.01
CA ASP A 208 -13.69 -4.42 20.66
C ASP A 208 -15.04 -4.13 19.99
N ARG A 209 -15.26 -2.89 19.54
CA ARG A 209 -16.44 -2.51 18.75
C ARG A 209 -16.45 -3.19 17.37
N ILE A 210 -15.30 -3.26 16.71
CA ILE A 210 -15.14 -3.95 15.43
C ILE A 210 -15.48 -5.44 15.55
N LYS A 211 -14.99 -6.10 16.61
CA LYS A 211 -15.34 -7.50 16.93
C LYS A 211 -16.85 -7.70 17.16
N LYS A 212 -17.58 -6.65 17.58
CA LYS A 212 -19.04 -6.65 17.76
C LYS A 212 -19.82 -6.29 16.49
N GLY A 213 -19.14 -6.03 15.38
CA GLY A 213 -19.77 -5.76 14.08
C GLY A 213 -19.74 -4.30 13.62
N GLU A 214 -19.21 -3.37 14.41
CA GLU A 214 -19.01 -2.00 13.94
C GLU A 214 -17.90 -1.95 12.88
N ARG A 215 -18.02 -1.05 11.90
CA ARG A 215 -17.04 -0.89 10.81
C ARG A 215 -16.75 0.58 10.56
N ASP A 216 -15.68 0.85 9.82
CA ASP A 216 -15.25 2.17 9.36
C ASP A 216 -14.98 3.14 10.52
N LEU A 217 -14.25 2.66 11.53
CA LEU A 217 -13.80 3.49 12.66
C LEU A 217 -12.42 4.10 12.38
N TYR A 218 -12.27 5.41 12.57
CA TYR A 218 -11.03 6.13 12.23
C TYR A 218 -10.70 7.30 13.16
N PHE A 219 -9.42 7.67 13.18
CA PHE A 219 -8.86 8.84 13.86
C PHE A 219 -8.51 9.97 12.89
#